data_AF-A0A3A8LC91-F1
#
_entry.id   AF-A0A3A8LC91-F1
#
_cell.length_a   1.000
_cell.length_b   1.000
_cell.length_c   1.000
_cell.angle_alpha   90.00
_cell.angle_beta   90.00
_cell.angle_gamma   90.00
#
_symmetry.space_group_name_H-M   'P 1'
#
loop_
_entity.id
_entity.type
_entity.pdbx_description
1 polymer ?
#
loop_
_entity_poly.entity_id
_entity_poly.type
_entity_poly.pdbx_seq_one_letter_code
_entity_poly.pdbx_strand_id
1 'polypeptide(L)'
;MALHELTSRDAVLAAIAKYRELGRDAFLRKYGYLRARRYFLSYDGELFDSKAIVGAAFGIQYPDRGPLTHADFSGGDATVRARLEALGFAMSVKASEGPAPDGSKEQPRLEVGRVYSWDELGEIFHCKPAYFGSAGGMISRPMVWALILITHIGGAKSFDYDDHWEGKDLIYTGRGQTGDQRMEAQNSYLARNQFTNFVFEGAGTYRLRFLGLAQCAQHWWSTGPDSTGATRRIIRFRLRFDAGAEVEAPEAVEAVAPARTRRRTSFTPRPFDEAREPAPFVQGDAPEPLEETLARKEKAAVDHHRLLAALNRALGAAGWSIIEEMPGAVDLWARRPADTRRVIFEAKTLIGKNEVHQTRSALSQLLEYRHFHGEPDDLLCLVTNAPVSDTRERFLRSQGVAVLMYDGTAFEAAGPLALEMIGTLSQRQ
;
A
#
# COMPACT_ATOMS: atom_id res chain seq x y z
N MET A 1 -0.41 23.35 -4.40
CA MET A 1 -1.64 23.72 -3.69
C MET A 1 -2.48 24.79 -4.41
N ALA A 2 -2.37 25.06 -5.72
CA ALA A 2 -3.08 26.20 -6.32
C ALA A 2 -4.56 25.94 -6.73
N LEU A 3 -4.92 24.70 -7.08
CA LEU A 3 -6.23 24.38 -7.67
C LEU A 3 -7.45 24.69 -6.78
N HIS A 4 -7.31 24.58 -5.46
CA HIS A 4 -8.44 24.81 -4.53
C HIS A 4 -8.92 26.27 -4.50
N GLU A 5 -8.06 27.21 -4.92
CA GLU A 5 -8.35 28.65 -4.95
C GLU A 5 -9.23 29.06 -6.14
N LEU A 6 -9.45 28.18 -7.14
CA LEU A 6 -10.33 28.48 -8.28
C LEU A 6 -11.80 28.52 -7.85
N THR A 7 -12.36 29.68 -7.54
CA THR A 7 -13.72 29.85 -6.99
C THR A 7 -14.73 30.44 -7.97
N SER A 8 -14.27 30.99 -9.09
CA SER A 8 -15.13 31.65 -10.07
C SER A 8 -15.64 30.68 -11.13
N ARG A 9 -16.96 30.47 -11.13
CA ARG A 9 -17.66 29.77 -12.21
C ARG A 9 -17.53 30.53 -13.54
N ASP A 10 -17.59 31.85 -13.51
CA ASP A 10 -17.50 32.70 -14.70
C ASP A 10 -16.12 32.62 -15.35
N ALA A 11 -15.06 32.46 -14.57
CA ALA A 11 -13.72 32.24 -15.10
C ALA A 11 -13.62 30.91 -15.88
N VAL A 12 -14.33 29.86 -15.45
CA VAL A 12 -14.41 28.58 -16.17
C VAL A 12 -15.20 28.75 -17.47
N LEU A 13 -16.32 29.49 -17.45
CA LEU A 13 -17.08 29.80 -18.66
C LEU A 13 -16.28 30.63 -19.67
N ALA A 14 -15.53 31.62 -19.20
CA ALA A 14 -14.65 32.42 -20.05
C ALA A 14 -13.52 31.57 -20.66
N ALA A 15 -12.98 30.60 -19.91
CA ALA A 15 -12.01 29.65 -20.44
C ALA A 15 -12.62 28.75 -21.53
N ILE A 16 -13.87 28.30 -21.36
CA ILE A 16 -14.60 27.54 -22.39
C ILE A 16 -14.83 28.39 -23.64
N ALA A 17 -15.28 29.64 -23.51
CA ALA A 17 -15.49 30.54 -24.63
C ALA A 17 -14.19 30.75 -25.44
N LYS A 18 -13.08 30.95 -24.72
CA LYS A 18 -11.76 31.08 -25.34
C LYS A 18 -11.25 29.80 -25.99
N TYR A 19 -11.61 28.63 -25.44
CA TYR A 19 -11.34 27.34 -26.07
C TYR A 19 -12.09 27.19 -27.39
N ARG A 20 -13.37 27.59 -27.43
CA ARG A 20 -14.19 27.61 -28.66
C ARG A 20 -13.63 28.57 -29.71
N GLU A 21 -13.21 29.77 -29.29
CA GLU A 21 -12.62 30.80 -30.17
C GLU A 21 -11.29 30.36 -30.80
N LEU A 22 -10.36 29.84 -29.99
CA LEU A 22 -9.03 29.46 -30.46
C LEU A 22 -9.02 28.10 -31.16
N GLY A 23 -9.99 27.24 -30.85
CA GLY A 23 -9.96 25.84 -31.21
C GLY A 23 -8.99 25.02 -30.33
N ARG A 24 -9.31 23.73 -30.19
CA ARG A 24 -8.66 22.79 -29.26
C ARG A 24 -7.13 22.82 -29.30
N ASP A 25 -6.52 22.59 -30.46
CA ASP A 25 -5.07 22.41 -30.54
C ASP A 25 -4.29 23.72 -30.31
N ALA A 26 -4.84 24.85 -30.75
CA ALA A 26 -4.22 26.15 -30.48
C ALA A 26 -4.36 26.55 -29.00
N PHE A 27 -5.49 26.26 -28.38
CA PHE A 27 -5.70 26.47 -26.95
C PHE A 27 -4.71 25.63 -26.13
N LEU A 28 -4.60 24.33 -26.42
CA LEU A 28 -3.69 23.43 -25.72
C LEU A 28 -2.23 23.87 -25.84
N ARG A 29 -1.78 24.26 -27.04
CA ARG A 29 -0.43 24.81 -27.23
C ARG A 29 -0.22 26.12 -26.47
N LYS A 30 -1.19 27.04 -26.51
CA LYS A 30 -1.10 28.35 -25.82
C LYS A 30 -0.92 28.20 -24.31
N TYR A 31 -1.57 27.21 -23.71
CA TYR A 31 -1.57 27.01 -22.26
C TYR A 31 -0.62 25.88 -21.79
N GLY A 32 0.12 25.23 -22.72
CA GLY A 32 1.11 24.20 -22.37
C GLY A 32 0.52 22.85 -21.94
N TYR A 33 -0.64 22.47 -22.47
CA TYR A 33 -1.33 21.22 -22.15
C TYR A 33 -1.30 20.21 -23.30
N LEU A 34 -1.35 18.93 -22.95
CA LEU A 34 -1.61 17.84 -23.89
C LEU A 34 -3.11 17.53 -23.93
N ARG A 35 -3.57 16.90 -25.03
CA ARG A 35 -4.95 16.42 -25.16
C ARG A 35 -5.32 15.47 -24.01
N ALA A 36 -6.46 15.72 -23.38
CA ALA A 36 -7.03 14.88 -22.34
C ALA A 36 -7.41 13.51 -22.93
N ARG A 37 -7.09 12.45 -22.19
CA ARG A 37 -7.31 11.06 -22.62
C ARG A 37 -8.58 10.43 -22.06
N ARG A 38 -9.08 10.91 -20.91
CA ARG A 38 -10.12 10.22 -20.13
C ARG A 38 -11.16 11.16 -19.51
N TYR A 39 -10.73 12.28 -18.94
CA TYR A 39 -11.61 13.18 -18.20
C TYR A 39 -11.82 14.49 -18.94
N PHE A 40 -13.07 14.73 -19.31
CA PHE A 40 -13.50 15.93 -20.00
C PHE A 40 -14.46 16.71 -19.10
N LEU A 41 -14.38 18.02 -19.21
CA LEU A 41 -15.44 18.89 -18.73
C LEU A 41 -16.58 18.82 -19.76
N SER A 42 -17.81 18.55 -19.31
CA SER A 42 -19.01 18.56 -20.15
C SER A 42 -19.76 19.86 -19.93
N TYR A 43 -19.94 20.63 -20.99
CA TYR A 43 -20.69 21.89 -20.93
C TYR A 43 -21.42 22.09 -22.25
N ASP A 44 -22.74 22.33 -22.19
CA ASP A 44 -23.55 22.65 -23.37
C ASP A 44 -23.46 21.58 -24.48
N GLY A 45 -23.46 20.29 -24.09
CA GLY A 45 -23.34 19.15 -25.00
C GLY A 45 -21.94 18.89 -25.57
N GLU A 46 -20.95 19.75 -25.26
CA GLU A 46 -19.57 19.64 -25.75
C GLU A 46 -18.61 19.13 -24.65
N LEU A 47 -17.47 18.56 -25.10
CA LEU A 47 -16.42 18.01 -24.25
C LEU A 47 -15.13 18.82 -24.35
N PHE A 48 -14.60 19.24 -23.21
CA PHE A 48 -13.40 20.08 -23.12
C PHE A 48 -12.29 19.40 -22.30
N ASP A 49 -11.03 19.66 -22.66
CA ASP A 49 -9.86 19.13 -21.93
C ASP A 49 -9.79 19.71 -20.51
N SER A 50 -10.27 18.94 -19.52
CA SER A 50 -10.58 19.43 -18.16
C SER A 50 -9.44 20.17 -17.46
N LYS A 51 -8.21 19.66 -17.54
CA LYS A 51 -7.02 20.32 -16.96
C LYS A 51 -6.68 21.64 -17.65
N ALA A 52 -6.81 21.68 -18.98
CA ALA A 52 -6.49 22.87 -19.74
C ALA A 52 -7.50 24.00 -19.46
N ILE A 53 -8.79 23.66 -19.38
CA ILE A 53 -9.83 24.62 -19.00
C ILE A 53 -9.58 25.17 -17.59
N VAL A 54 -9.31 24.30 -16.63
CA VAL A 54 -9.06 24.71 -15.24
C VAL A 54 -7.81 25.58 -15.11
N GLY A 55 -6.72 25.23 -15.79
CA GLY A 55 -5.50 26.03 -15.77
C GLY A 55 -5.70 27.42 -16.37
N ALA A 56 -6.42 27.50 -17.50
CA ALA A 56 -6.77 28.78 -18.12
C ALA A 56 -7.74 29.60 -17.25
N ALA A 57 -8.76 28.98 -16.67
CA ALA A 57 -9.73 29.63 -15.79
C ALA A 57 -9.04 30.24 -14.56
N PHE A 58 -8.03 29.56 -14.01
CA PHE A 58 -7.25 30.09 -12.90
C PHE A 58 -6.57 31.42 -13.26
N GLY A 59 -5.95 31.49 -14.44
CA GLY A 59 -5.30 32.73 -14.91
C GLY A 59 -6.28 33.83 -15.28
N ILE A 60 -7.54 33.49 -15.61
CA ILE A 60 -8.61 34.47 -15.82
C ILE A 60 -9.08 35.03 -14.48
N GLN A 61 -9.22 34.18 -13.45
CA GLN A 61 -9.58 34.61 -12.10
C GLN A 61 -8.46 35.41 -11.42
N TYR A 62 -7.20 35.05 -11.67
CA TYR A 62 -6.02 35.66 -11.06
C TYR A 62 -5.01 36.14 -12.13
N PRO A 63 -5.29 37.26 -12.82
CA PRO A 63 -4.44 37.76 -13.90
C PRO A 63 -2.97 37.96 -13.49
N ASP A 64 -2.72 38.43 -12.27
CA ASP A 64 -1.37 38.70 -11.75
C ASP A 64 -0.54 37.42 -11.50
N ARG A 65 -1.21 36.27 -11.34
CA ARG A 65 -0.56 34.97 -11.10
C ARG A 65 -0.42 34.15 -12.39
N GLY A 66 -1.22 34.47 -13.41
CA GLY A 66 -1.25 33.74 -14.66
C GLY A 66 -1.92 32.36 -14.56
N PRO A 67 -2.03 31.64 -15.69
CA PRO A 67 -2.66 30.33 -15.75
C PRO A 67 -1.80 29.26 -15.05
N LEU A 68 -2.46 28.24 -14.48
CA LEU A 68 -1.74 27.07 -13.97
C LEU A 68 -1.15 26.27 -15.14
N THR A 69 -0.02 25.63 -14.90
CA THR A 69 0.63 24.67 -15.80
C THR A 69 0.37 23.24 -15.33
N HIS A 70 0.70 22.25 -16.16
CA HIS A 70 0.57 20.83 -15.78
C HIS A 70 1.35 20.47 -14.50
N ALA A 71 2.40 21.22 -14.15
CA ALA A 71 3.25 20.96 -12.98
C ALA A 71 2.61 21.45 -11.67
N ASP A 72 1.65 22.37 -11.75
CA ASP A 72 0.97 22.96 -10.59
C ASP A 72 -0.15 22.07 -10.04
N PHE A 73 -0.49 21.00 -10.75
CA PHE A 73 -1.47 20.00 -10.34
C PHE A 73 -0.80 18.90 -9.51
N SER A 74 -1.13 18.86 -8.22
CA SER A 74 -0.88 17.71 -7.33
C SER A 74 -2.21 16.96 -7.14
N GLY A 75 -2.20 15.62 -7.28
CA GLY A 75 -3.39 14.79 -7.03
C GLY A 75 -4.19 14.30 -8.26
N GLY A 76 -3.70 14.52 -9.48
CA GLY A 76 -4.26 13.91 -10.69
C GLY A 76 -5.67 14.40 -11.07
N ASP A 77 -6.45 13.56 -11.77
CA ASP A 77 -7.76 13.95 -12.33
C ASP A 77 -8.87 14.04 -11.26
N ALA A 78 -8.65 13.45 -10.08
CA ALA A 78 -9.61 13.46 -8.97
C ALA A 78 -9.77 14.85 -8.34
N THR A 79 -8.68 15.62 -8.23
CA THR A 79 -8.71 16.98 -7.67
C THR A 79 -9.37 17.97 -8.62
N VAL A 80 -9.15 17.81 -9.93
CA VAL A 80 -9.79 18.61 -10.99
C VAL A 80 -11.30 18.36 -11.03
N ARG A 81 -11.71 17.09 -10.91
CA ARG A 81 -13.13 16.70 -10.84
C ARG A 81 -13.84 17.38 -9.67
N ALA A 82 -13.32 17.20 -8.45
CA ALA A 82 -13.96 17.74 -7.25
C ALA A 82 -14.14 19.26 -7.33
N ARG A 83 -13.19 19.98 -7.93
CA ARG A 83 -13.27 21.43 -8.10
C ARG A 83 -14.30 21.85 -9.13
N LEU A 84 -14.35 21.20 -10.29
CA LEU A 84 -15.34 21.51 -11.33
C LEU A 84 -16.77 21.16 -10.89
N GLU A 85 -16.95 20.05 -10.17
CA GLU A 85 -18.24 19.68 -9.56
C GLU A 85 -18.69 20.72 -8.51
N ALA A 86 -17.77 21.21 -7.66
CA ALA A 86 -18.08 22.26 -6.69
C ALA A 86 -18.46 23.60 -7.34
N LEU A 87 -18.05 23.84 -8.59
CA LEU A 87 -18.42 25.02 -9.39
C LEU A 87 -19.67 24.78 -10.25
N GLY A 88 -20.35 23.65 -10.07
CA GLY A 88 -21.60 23.31 -10.76
C GLY A 88 -21.42 22.79 -12.18
N PHE A 89 -20.25 22.27 -12.53
CA PHE A 89 -20.01 21.66 -13.84
C PHE A 89 -20.08 20.14 -13.79
N ALA A 90 -20.63 19.56 -14.85
CA ALA A 90 -20.62 18.12 -15.04
C ALA A 90 -19.29 17.66 -15.64
N MET A 91 -18.70 16.63 -15.06
CA MET A 91 -17.54 15.96 -15.62
C MET A 91 -18.00 14.76 -16.45
N SER A 92 -17.63 14.75 -17.72
CA SER A 92 -17.80 13.56 -18.56
C SER A 92 -16.49 12.80 -18.58
N VAL A 93 -16.54 11.56 -18.11
CA VAL A 93 -15.53 10.60 -18.51
C VAL A 93 -15.88 10.28 -19.95
N LYS A 94 -14.99 10.56 -20.93
CA LYS A 94 -15.14 9.92 -22.23
C LYS A 94 -15.08 8.44 -21.86
N ALA A 95 -16.23 7.76 -21.88
CA ALA A 95 -16.27 6.31 -21.96
C ALA A 95 -15.25 6.05 -23.03
N SER A 96 -14.12 5.45 -22.65
CA SER A 96 -13.15 5.09 -23.66
C SER A 96 -13.99 4.46 -24.75
N GLU A 97 -13.82 4.91 -25.98
CA GLU A 97 -13.75 3.92 -27.03
C GLU A 97 -12.62 2.97 -26.60
N GLY A 98 -12.88 2.13 -25.60
CA GLY A 98 -12.58 0.74 -25.74
C GLY A 98 -13.30 0.41 -27.04
N PRO A 99 -12.62 -0.23 -27.99
CA PRO A 99 -13.29 -0.64 -29.19
C PRO A 99 -14.62 -1.29 -28.79
N ALA A 100 -15.65 -1.09 -29.62
CA ALA A 100 -16.83 -1.94 -29.61
C ALA A 100 -16.40 -3.42 -29.41
N PRO A 101 -17.29 -4.32 -28.96
CA PRO A 101 -16.99 -5.75 -28.93
C PRO A 101 -16.81 -6.26 -30.36
N ASP A 102 -15.72 -5.88 -31.00
CA ASP A 102 -15.05 -6.71 -31.96
C ASP A 102 -14.48 -7.83 -31.11
N GLY A 103 -15.03 -9.03 -31.29
CA GLY A 103 -14.60 -10.27 -30.64
C GLY A 103 -13.18 -10.70 -31.01
N SER A 104 -12.29 -9.75 -31.33
CA SER A 104 -10.92 -9.93 -31.79
C SER A 104 -9.87 -9.62 -30.73
N LYS A 105 -10.24 -9.04 -29.57
CA LYS A 105 -9.32 -8.96 -28.43
C LYS A 105 -9.43 -10.23 -27.59
N GLU A 106 -8.43 -11.08 -27.72
CA GLU A 106 -8.29 -12.28 -26.90
C GLU A 106 -8.39 -11.91 -25.42
N GLN A 107 -9.39 -12.46 -24.72
CA GLN A 107 -9.50 -12.28 -23.28
C GLN A 107 -8.31 -12.97 -22.61
N PRO A 108 -7.78 -12.39 -21.51
CA PRO A 108 -6.81 -13.07 -20.67
C PRO A 108 -7.25 -14.50 -20.37
N ARG A 109 -6.46 -15.48 -20.83
CA ARG A 109 -6.67 -16.88 -20.48
C ARG A 109 -5.90 -17.17 -19.20
N LEU A 110 -6.64 -17.48 -18.14
CA LEU A 110 -6.10 -17.85 -16.85
C LEU A 110 -6.61 -19.24 -16.47
N GLU A 111 -5.77 -19.99 -15.78
CA GLU A 111 -6.06 -21.33 -15.30
C GLU A 111 -6.64 -21.24 -13.88
N VAL A 112 -7.83 -21.79 -13.70
CA VAL A 112 -8.50 -21.84 -12.39
C VAL A 112 -7.59 -22.58 -11.40
N GLY A 113 -7.43 -22.01 -10.21
CA GLY A 113 -6.57 -22.52 -9.14
C GLY A 113 -5.09 -22.15 -9.28
N ARG A 114 -4.63 -21.67 -10.44
CA ARG A 114 -3.24 -21.26 -10.62
C ARG A 114 -2.94 -19.98 -9.85
N VAL A 115 -1.76 -19.95 -9.21
CA VAL A 115 -1.23 -18.77 -8.53
C VAL A 115 -0.35 -17.99 -9.50
N TYR A 116 -0.64 -16.70 -9.63
CA TYR A 116 0.08 -15.76 -10.49
C TYR A 116 0.76 -14.68 -9.64
N SER A 117 1.95 -14.26 -10.06
CA SER A 117 2.60 -13.06 -9.52
C SER A 117 1.95 -11.77 -10.03
N TRP A 118 2.12 -10.66 -9.31
CA TRP A 118 1.69 -9.33 -9.77
C TRP A 118 2.40 -8.89 -11.06
N ASP A 119 3.61 -9.37 -11.32
CA ASP A 119 4.33 -9.10 -12.57
C ASP A 119 3.63 -9.78 -13.75
N GLU A 120 3.35 -11.08 -13.65
CA GLU A 120 2.59 -11.81 -14.67
C GLU A 120 1.21 -11.20 -14.91
N LEU A 121 0.47 -10.89 -13.83
CA LEU A 121 -0.83 -10.25 -13.96
C LEU A 121 -0.72 -8.82 -14.51
N GLY A 122 0.39 -8.13 -14.23
CA GLY A 122 0.70 -6.81 -14.78
C GLY A 122 0.86 -6.86 -16.30
N GLU A 123 1.58 -7.88 -16.80
CA GLU A 123 1.73 -8.14 -18.23
C GLU A 123 0.37 -8.48 -18.87
N ILE A 124 -0.35 -9.43 -18.28
CA ILE A 124 -1.64 -9.94 -18.77
C ILE A 124 -2.71 -8.84 -18.81
N PHE A 125 -2.83 -8.03 -17.76
CA PHE A 125 -3.84 -6.98 -17.64
C PHE A 125 -3.33 -5.59 -18.06
N HIS A 126 -2.12 -5.53 -18.61
CA HIS A 126 -1.43 -4.33 -19.08
C HIS A 126 -1.39 -3.20 -18.04
N CYS A 127 -1.05 -3.53 -16.79
CA CYS A 127 -0.91 -2.59 -15.68
C CYS A 127 0.42 -2.76 -14.96
N LYS A 128 0.82 -1.73 -14.19
CA LYS A 128 2.02 -1.85 -13.35
C LYS A 128 1.74 -2.83 -12.19
N PRO A 129 2.69 -3.68 -11.79
CA PRO A 129 2.51 -4.65 -10.69
C PRO A 129 2.01 -4.00 -9.40
N ALA A 130 2.58 -2.84 -9.02
CA ALA A 130 2.16 -2.07 -7.83
C ALA A 130 0.69 -1.60 -7.84
N TYR A 131 -0.02 -1.74 -8.97
CA TYR A 131 -1.42 -1.38 -9.09
C TYR A 131 -2.34 -2.32 -8.29
N PHE A 132 -1.98 -3.60 -8.16
CA PHE A 132 -2.75 -4.57 -7.37
C PHE A 132 -2.73 -4.27 -5.86
N GLY A 133 -1.71 -3.56 -5.37
CA GLY A 133 -1.63 -3.07 -3.99
C GLY A 133 -2.34 -1.74 -3.76
N SER A 134 -2.19 -0.79 -4.69
CA SER A 134 -2.68 0.59 -4.52
C SER A 134 -4.14 0.81 -4.94
N ALA A 135 -4.72 -0.03 -5.81
CA ALA A 135 -6.07 0.16 -6.32
C ALA A 135 -7.19 -0.40 -5.41
N GLY A 136 -6.84 -1.29 -4.47
CA GLY A 136 -7.78 -2.03 -3.63
C GLY A 136 -8.25 -3.36 -4.25
N GLY A 137 -9.29 -3.97 -3.68
CA GLY A 137 -9.80 -5.29 -4.11
C GLY A 137 -10.57 -5.30 -5.42
N MET A 138 -10.97 -4.14 -5.97
CA MET A 138 -11.79 -4.06 -7.19
C MET A 138 -11.14 -3.12 -8.20
N ILE A 139 -10.59 -3.68 -9.28
CA ILE A 139 -9.70 -2.99 -10.21
C ILE A 139 -10.25 -3.09 -11.64
N SER A 140 -10.58 -1.97 -12.27
CA SER A 140 -11.06 -1.95 -13.65
C SER A 140 -9.92 -1.81 -14.66
N ARG A 141 -9.97 -2.62 -15.72
CA ARG A 141 -9.03 -2.63 -16.86
C ARG A 141 -9.79 -2.56 -18.19
N PRO A 142 -10.30 -1.37 -18.58
CA PRO A 142 -11.11 -1.21 -19.78
C PRO A 142 -10.40 -1.60 -21.08
N MET A 143 -9.06 -1.50 -21.13
CA MET A 143 -8.26 -1.83 -22.32
C MET A 143 -8.34 -3.30 -22.74
N VAL A 144 -8.57 -4.19 -21.77
CA VAL A 144 -8.72 -5.64 -21.92
C VAL A 144 -10.10 -6.13 -21.47
N TRP A 145 -11.05 -5.20 -21.34
CA TRP A 145 -12.44 -5.47 -20.93
C TRP A 145 -12.60 -6.28 -19.63
N ALA A 146 -11.69 -6.08 -18.66
CA ALA A 146 -11.67 -6.85 -17.42
C ALA A 146 -12.02 -6.00 -16.20
N LEU A 147 -12.74 -6.60 -15.25
CA LEU A 147 -12.84 -6.16 -13.87
C LEU A 147 -12.20 -7.24 -12.99
N ILE A 148 -11.15 -6.86 -12.27
CA ILE A 148 -10.41 -7.77 -11.39
C ILE A 148 -10.97 -7.61 -9.98
N LEU A 149 -11.41 -8.71 -9.39
CA LEU A 149 -11.94 -8.80 -8.03
C LEU A 149 -10.97 -9.61 -7.19
N ILE A 150 -10.55 -9.08 -6.04
CA ILE A 150 -9.58 -9.71 -5.15
C ILE A 150 -10.21 -9.81 -3.77
N THR A 151 -10.51 -11.03 -3.36
CA THR A 151 -10.99 -11.34 -2.01
C THR A 151 -9.83 -11.77 -1.10
N HIS A 152 -10.02 -11.58 0.21
CA HIS A 152 -9.06 -11.93 1.26
C HIS A 152 -9.80 -12.65 2.39
N ILE A 153 -10.33 -13.83 2.08
CA ILE A 153 -11.02 -14.67 3.06
C ILE A 153 -9.99 -15.10 4.11
N GLY A 154 -10.18 -14.72 5.37
CA GLY A 154 -9.24 -15.01 6.45
C GLY A 154 -8.26 -13.89 6.85
N GLY A 155 -8.52 -12.63 6.47
CA GLY A 155 -7.94 -11.47 7.17
C GLY A 155 -6.52 -11.02 6.74
N ALA A 156 -6.09 -11.33 5.52
CA ALA A 156 -4.74 -10.98 5.02
C ALA A 156 -4.52 -9.49 4.68
N LYS A 157 -5.41 -8.57 5.08
CA LYS A 157 -5.29 -7.11 4.82
C LYS A 157 -5.71 -6.28 6.03
N SER A 158 -5.20 -5.04 6.09
CA SER A 158 -5.47 -4.04 7.15
C SER A 158 -6.94 -3.63 7.33
N PHE A 159 -7.83 -4.06 6.44
CA PHE A 159 -9.28 -3.89 6.58
C PHE A 159 -9.99 -5.12 6.02
N ASP A 160 -10.73 -5.81 6.89
CA ASP A 160 -11.53 -6.97 6.51
C ASP A 160 -12.89 -6.52 5.97
N TYR A 161 -13.17 -6.92 4.73
CA TYR A 161 -14.43 -6.65 4.06
C TYR A 161 -15.49 -7.71 4.34
N ASP A 162 -15.16 -8.74 5.13
CA ASP A 162 -16.05 -9.83 5.53
C ASP A 162 -16.62 -10.57 4.31
N ASP A 163 -15.78 -10.76 3.28
CA ASP A 163 -16.12 -11.60 2.13
C ASP A 163 -16.19 -13.06 2.59
N HIS A 164 -17.21 -13.79 2.13
CA HIS A 164 -17.41 -15.19 2.54
C HIS A 164 -18.14 -15.99 1.46
N TRP A 165 -18.04 -17.31 1.53
CA TRP A 165 -18.77 -18.21 0.65
C TRP A 165 -20.14 -18.55 1.22
N GLU A 166 -21.17 -18.53 0.36
CA GLU A 166 -22.48 -19.10 0.62
C GLU A 166 -22.74 -20.22 -0.40
N GLY A 167 -22.45 -21.46 0.00
CA GLY A 167 -22.46 -22.60 -0.93
C GLY A 167 -21.39 -22.43 -2.00
N LYS A 168 -21.80 -22.30 -3.27
CA LYS A 168 -20.89 -22.12 -4.43
C LYS A 168 -20.76 -20.66 -4.87
N ASP A 169 -21.50 -19.75 -4.25
CA ASP A 169 -21.49 -18.33 -4.60
C ASP A 169 -20.61 -17.58 -3.58
N LEU A 170 -19.78 -16.65 -4.07
CA LEU A 170 -18.98 -15.76 -3.21
C LEU A 170 -19.79 -14.50 -2.90
N ILE A 171 -19.96 -14.21 -1.61
CA ILE A 171 -20.52 -12.94 -1.13
C ILE A 171 -19.37 -11.95 -0.99
N TYR A 172 -19.31 -11.02 -1.94
CA TYR A 172 -18.24 -10.04 -2.08
C TYR A 172 -18.73 -8.64 -1.66
N THR A 173 -17.96 -7.93 -0.85
CA THR A 173 -18.33 -6.58 -0.41
C THR A 173 -17.81 -5.50 -1.37
N GLY A 174 -18.66 -4.52 -1.64
CA GLY A 174 -18.37 -3.41 -2.53
C GLY A 174 -17.14 -2.59 -2.13
N ARG A 175 -16.63 -1.81 -3.09
CA ARG A 175 -15.50 -0.92 -2.91
C ARG A 175 -15.90 0.32 -2.10
N GLY A 176 -14.99 0.72 -1.21
CA GLY A 176 -15.04 1.95 -0.42
C GLY A 176 -14.78 1.63 1.06
N GLN A 177 -13.81 2.29 1.71
CA GLN A 177 -13.36 1.95 3.07
C GLN A 177 -13.94 2.84 4.16
N THR A 178 -14.42 4.03 3.83
CA THR A 178 -14.89 5.02 4.81
C THR A 178 -16.26 5.55 4.41
N GLY A 179 -17.18 5.65 5.37
CA GLY A 179 -18.55 6.10 5.15
C GLY A 179 -19.36 5.21 4.21
N ASP A 180 -20.62 5.61 3.97
CA ASP A 180 -21.55 4.88 3.14
C ASP A 180 -21.03 4.65 1.72
N GLN A 181 -21.05 3.39 1.28
CA GLN A 181 -20.69 3.03 -0.07
C GLN A 181 -21.70 3.59 -1.07
N ARG A 182 -21.26 3.77 -2.32
CA ARG A 182 -22.08 4.30 -3.43
C ARG A 182 -22.13 3.32 -4.59
N MET A 183 -23.28 3.28 -5.27
CA MET A 183 -23.49 2.45 -6.48
C MET A 183 -22.90 3.13 -7.74
N GLU A 184 -21.63 3.53 -7.65
CA GLU A 184 -20.92 4.31 -8.67
C GLU A 184 -19.64 3.59 -9.10
N ALA A 185 -19.11 3.98 -10.27
CA ALA A 185 -17.85 3.47 -10.81
C ALA A 185 -17.76 1.93 -10.73
N GLN A 186 -16.74 1.36 -10.08
CA GLN A 186 -16.50 -0.07 -10.07
C GLN A 186 -17.64 -0.88 -9.42
N ASN A 187 -18.30 -0.35 -8.38
CA ASN A 187 -19.47 -1.01 -7.79
C ASN A 187 -20.61 -1.12 -8.81
N SER A 188 -20.81 -0.06 -9.60
CA SER A 188 -21.78 -0.01 -10.69
C SER A 188 -21.39 -0.92 -11.86
N TYR A 189 -20.10 -1.09 -12.13
CA TYR A 189 -19.58 -1.98 -13.17
C TYR A 189 -19.82 -3.44 -12.80
N LEU A 190 -19.54 -3.81 -11.55
CA LEU A 190 -19.81 -5.15 -11.04
C LEU A 190 -21.31 -5.46 -11.02
N ALA A 191 -22.14 -4.54 -10.51
CA ALA A 191 -23.59 -4.69 -10.44
C ALA A 191 -24.23 -5.00 -11.80
N ARG A 192 -23.66 -4.46 -12.89
CA ARG A 192 -24.16 -4.61 -14.26
C ARG A 192 -23.42 -5.67 -15.07
N ASN A 193 -22.43 -6.34 -14.49
CA ASN A 193 -21.49 -7.22 -15.21
C ASN A 193 -20.93 -6.52 -16.46
N GLN A 194 -20.56 -5.25 -16.33
CA GLN A 194 -20.15 -4.42 -17.48
C GLN A 194 -18.86 -4.91 -18.14
N PHE A 195 -17.99 -5.57 -17.37
CA PHE A 195 -16.73 -6.16 -17.82
C PHE A 195 -16.71 -7.65 -17.45
N THR A 196 -15.80 -8.42 -18.04
CA THR A 196 -15.53 -9.79 -17.58
C THR A 196 -14.95 -9.73 -16.17
N ASN A 197 -15.59 -10.38 -15.19
CA ASN A 197 -15.11 -10.36 -13.81
C ASN A 197 -14.13 -11.51 -13.57
N PHE A 198 -12.85 -11.18 -13.36
CA PHE A 198 -11.82 -12.13 -12.98
C PHE A 198 -11.65 -12.11 -11.46
N VAL A 199 -11.98 -13.21 -10.80
CA VAL A 199 -11.94 -13.29 -9.33
C VAL A 199 -10.66 -13.98 -8.89
N PHE A 200 -10.02 -13.38 -7.89
CA PHE A 200 -8.79 -13.85 -7.30
C PHE A 200 -8.88 -13.86 -5.77
N GLU A 201 -8.06 -14.69 -5.17
CA GLU A 201 -7.82 -14.75 -3.73
C GLU A 201 -6.35 -14.42 -3.44
N GLY A 202 -6.08 -13.76 -2.31
CA GLY A 202 -4.72 -13.61 -1.81
C GLY A 202 -4.00 -14.97 -1.63
N ALA A 203 -2.82 -15.12 -2.21
CA ALA A 203 -2.04 -16.36 -2.15
C ALA A 203 -0.61 -16.13 -1.63
N GLY A 204 -0.48 -15.19 -0.68
CA GLY A 204 0.79 -14.66 -0.18
C GLY A 204 1.19 -13.35 -0.83
N THR A 205 2.40 -12.86 -0.51
CA THR A 205 2.83 -11.51 -0.94
C THR A 205 3.01 -11.42 -2.44
N TYR A 206 2.41 -10.37 -3.03
CA TYR A 206 2.40 -10.09 -4.47
C TYR A 206 1.93 -11.26 -5.35
N ARG A 207 1.12 -12.16 -4.79
CA ARG A 207 0.59 -13.34 -5.47
C ARG A 207 -0.90 -13.44 -5.29
N LEU A 208 -1.57 -13.84 -6.37
CA LEU A 208 -3.01 -14.00 -6.42
C LEU A 208 -3.34 -15.35 -7.04
N ARG A 209 -4.17 -16.15 -6.37
CA ARG A 209 -4.75 -17.37 -6.92
C ARG A 209 -5.96 -17.00 -7.75
N PHE A 210 -6.03 -17.44 -9.01
CA PHE A 210 -7.21 -17.23 -9.83
C PHE A 210 -8.31 -18.21 -9.44
N LEU A 211 -9.45 -17.69 -8.99
CA LEU A 211 -10.61 -18.51 -8.61
C LEU A 211 -11.50 -18.83 -9.82
N GLY A 212 -11.52 -17.94 -10.82
CA GLY A 212 -12.31 -18.12 -12.03
C GLY A 212 -12.99 -16.85 -12.48
N LEU A 213 -13.78 -17.01 -13.55
CA LEU A 213 -14.70 -16.00 -14.04
C LEU A 213 -16.00 -16.07 -13.26
N ALA A 214 -16.54 -14.90 -12.91
CA ALA A 214 -17.81 -14.83 -12.19
C ALA A 214 -18.77 -13.80 -12.78
N GLN A 215 -20.05 -14.01 -12.53
CA GLN A 215 -21.11 -13.04 -12.78
C GLN A 215 -21.73 -12.60 -11.45
N CYS A 216 -21.95 -11.30 -11.31
CA CYS A 216 -22.81 -10.77 -10.26
C CYS A 216 -24.25 -11.20 -10.55
N ALA A 217 -24.74 -12.18 -9.79
CA ALA A 217 -26.11 -12.68 -9.89
C ALA A 217 -27.11 -11.79 -9.14
N GLN A 218 -26.67 -11.17 -8.04
CA GLN A 218 -27.50 -10.31 -7.21
C GLN A 218 -26.62 -9.31 -6.43
N HIS A 219 -27.18 -8.16 -6.07
CA HIS A 219 -26.58 -7.27 -5.10
C HIS A 219 -27.65 -6.65 -4.19
N TRP A 220 -27.27 -6.27 -2.96
CA TRP A 220 -28.15 -5.62 -1.99
C TRP A 220 -27.36 -4.72 -1.05
N TRP A 221 -28.08 -3.86 -0.32
CA TRP A 221 -27.50 -3.04 0.73
C TRP A 221 -27.51 -3.80 2.07
N SER A 222 -26.42 -3.67 2.82
CA SER A 222 -26.27 -4.16 4.19
C SER A 222 -25.59 -3.09 5.05
N THR A 223 -25.34 -3.40 6.31
CA THR A 223 -24.54 -2.62 7.24
C THR A 223 -23.27 -3.36 7.60
N GLY A 224 -22.15 -2.65 7.70
CA GLY A 224 -20.89 -3.21 8.21
C GLY A 224 -19.95 -2.11 8.72
N PRO A 225 -18.82 -2.48 9.33
CA PRO A 225 -17.84 -1.51 9.78
C PRO A 225 -17.15 -0.82 8.61
N ASP A 226 -16.64 0.38 8.88
CA ASP A 226 -15.69 1.09 8.03
C ASP A 226 -14.26 0.92 8.58
N SER A 227 -13.26 1.49 7.91
CA SER A 227 -11.86 1.37 8.31
C SER A 227 -11.51 1.94 9.68
N THR A 228 -12.43 2.68 10.30
CA THR A 228 -12.31 3.24 11.66
C THR A 228 -13.13 2.46 12.69
N GLY A 229 -13.88 1.44 12.26
CA GLY A 229 -14.82 0.67 13.08
C GLY A 229 -16.23 1.28 13.16
N ALA A 230 -16.49 2.40 12.49
CA ALA A 230 -17.82 3.02 12.48
C ALA A 230 -18.79 2.22 11.58
N THR A 231 -20.04 2.05 12.03
CA THR A 231 -21.06 1.38 11.21
C THR A 231 -21.47 2.27 10.03
N ARG A 232 -21.60 1.65 8.85
CA ARG A 232 -21.96 2.31 7.60
C ARG A 232 -22.76 1.40 6.68
N ARG A 233 -23.39 1.98 5.65
CA ARG A 233 -24.00 1.22 4.56
C ARG A 233 -22.94 0.66 3.61
N ILE A 234 -23.04 -0.64 3.35
CA ILE A 234 -22.19 -1.36 2.41
C ILE A 234 -23.05 -2.06 1.35
N ILE A 235 -22.46 -2.36 0.21
CA ILE A 235 -23.10 -3.12 -0.88
C ILE A 235 -22.52 -4.53 -0.83
N ARG A 236 -23.37 -5.55 -0.86
CA ARG A 236 -22.97 -6.95 -1.02
C ARG A 236 -23.32 -7.41 -2.43
N PHE A 237 -22.43 -8.20 -3.03
CA PHE A 237 -22.57 -8.79 -4.36
C PHE A 237 -22.48 -10.30 -4.23
N ARG A 238 -23.47 -11.02 -4.75
CA ARG A 238 -23.42 -12.48 -4.89
C ARG A 238 -22.80 -12.82 -6.24
N LEU A 239 -21.60 -13.38 -6.22
CA LEU A 239 -20.83 -13.74 -7.40
C LEU A 239 -20.94 -15.24 -7.65
N ARG A 240 -21.42 -15.60 -8.84
CA ARG A 240 -21.55 -16.97 -9.30
C ARG A 240 -20.50 -17.27 -10.35
N PHE A 241 -19.75 -18.35 -10.18
CA PHE A 241 -18.69 -18.76 -11.10
C PHE A 241 -19.26 -19.52 -12.30
N ASP A 242 -18.65 -19.35 -13.47
CA ASP A 242 -19.06 -20.06 -14.69
C ASP A 242 -18.82 -21.59 -14.56
N ALA A 243 -19.74 -22.39 -15.11
CA ALA A 243 -19.72 -23.86 -14.99
C ALA A 243 -18.46 -24.45 -15.65
N GLY A 244 -17.60 -25.04 -14.83
CA GLY A 244 -16.24 -25.49 -15.19
C GLY A 244 -15.23 -25.22 -14.07
N ALA A 245 -15.56 -24.29 -13.16
CA ALA A 245 -14.88 -24.10 -11.90
C ALA A 245 -15.64 -24.86 -10.79
N GLU A 246 -15.26 -26.11 -10.50
CA GLU A 246 -15.53 -26.68 -9.18
C GLU A 246 -14.66 -25.93 -8.17
N VAL A 247 -15.09 -24.71 -7.81
CA VAL A 247 -14.61 -24.05 -6.60
C VAL A 247 -15.41 -24.68 -5.47
N GLU A 248 -14.99 -25.86 -5.03
CA GLU A 248 -15.40 -26.32 -3.71
C GLU A 248 -14.84 -25.31 -2.70
N ALA A 249 -15.70 -24.87 -1.77
CA ALA A 249 -15.24 -24.15 -0.60
C ALA A 249 -14.07 -24.95 -0.02
N PRO A 250 -12.92 -24.32 0.31
CA PRO A 250 -11.89 -25.06 0.98
C PRO A 250 -12.53 -25.64 2.24
N GLU A 251 -12.64 -26.96 2.33
CA GLU A 251 -12.82 -27.63 3.62
C GLU A 251 -11.82 -26.98 4.56
N ALA A 252 -12.24 -26.67 5.79
CA ALA A 252 -11.35 -26.11 6.79
C ALA A 252 -10.10 -27.00 6.87
N VAL A 253 -9.05 -26.59 6.16
CA VAL A 253 -7.81 -27.32 6.11
C VAL A 253 -7.19 -27.01 7.46
N GLU A 254 -7.40 -27.90 8.43
CA GLU A 254 -6.37 -28.14 9.44
C GLU A 254 -5.07 -28.23 8.65
N ALA A 255 -4.21 -27.24 8.84
CA ALA A 255 -3.02 -27.02 8.03
C ALA A 255 -2.05 -28.20 8.16
N VAL A 256 -2.31 -29.28 7.44
CA VAL A 256 -1.35 -30.35 7.21
C VAL A 256 -0.51 -29.90 6.02
N ALA A 257 0.56 -29.16 6.34
CA ALA A 257 1.58 -28.78 5.39
C ALA A 257 2.10 -30.03 4.66
N PRO A 258 2.26 -30.00 3.32
CA PRO A 258 2.97 -31.07 2.64
C PRO A 258 4.40 -31.08 3.16
N ALA A 259 4.89 -32.27 3.50
CA ALA A 259 6.29 -32.55 3.78
C ALA A 259 7.12 -32.29 2.52
N ARG A 260 7.32 -31.01 2.18
CA ARG A 260 8.45 -30.57 1.39
C ARG A 260 9.63 -30.66 2.32
N THR A 261 10.46 -31.66 2.11
CA THR A 261 11.86 -31.72 2.54
C THR A 261 12.66 -30.59 1.90
N ARG A 262 12.25 -29.34 2.14
CA ARG A 262 13.20 -28.25 2.29
C ARG A 262 13.79 -28.49 3.66
N ARG A 263 15.11 -28.71 3.70
CA ARG A 263 15.90 -28.65 4.92
C ARG A 263 15.50 -27.37 5.65
N ARG A 264 14.62 -27.48 6.66
CA ARG A 264 14.36 -26.44 7.63
C ARG A 264 15.71 -26.20 8.28
N THR A 265 16.39 -25.13 7.93
CA THR A 265 17.37 -24.57 8.86
C THR A 265 16.59 -24.31 10.14
N SER A 266 17.01 -24.96 11.22
CA SER A 266 16.35 -24.93 12.51
C SER A 266 16.05 -23.50 12.93
N PHE A 267 14.78 -23.22 13.25
CA PHE A 267 14.31 -21.99 13.89
C PHE A 267 14.68 -22.04 15.38
N THR A 268 15.98 -22.01 15.66
CA THR A 268 16.53 -21.94 17.01
C THR A 268 17.11 -20.55 17.21
N PRO A 269 16.66 -19.78 18.22
CA PRO A 269 17.40 -18.62 18.71
C PRO A 269 18.86 -19.02 18.90
N ARG A 270 19.77 -18.17 18.45
CA ARG A 270 21.20 -18.44 18.54
C ARG A 270 21.96 -17.19 18.99
N PRO A 271 23.08 -17.34 19.70
CA PRO A 271 23.96 -16.23 20.01
C PRO A 271 24.37 -15.47 18.74
N PHE A 272 24.45 -14.15 18.84
CA PHE A 272 24.95 -13.32 17.75
C PHE A 272 26.44 -13.61 17.48
N ASP A 273 26.80 -13.73 16.22
CA ASP A 273 28.16 -14.08 15.78
C ASP A 273 28.79 -12.90 15.05
N GLU A 274 29.65 -12.16 15.75
CA GLU A 274 30.30 -10.94 15.22
C GLU A 274 31.21 -11.23 14.02
N ALA A 275 31.81 -12.43 13.96
CA ALA A 275 32.73 -12.84 12.91
C ALA A 275 32.02 -13.33 11.63
N ARG A 276 30.69 -13.49 11.68
CA ARG A 276 29.90 -13.88 10.51
C ARG A 276 29.83 -12.72 9.53
N GLU A 277 30.49 -12.85 8.39
CA GLU A 277 30.33 -11.89 7.30
C GLU A 277 28.87 -11.87 6.83
N PRO A 278 28.27 -10.67 6.61
CA PRO A 278 26.95 -10.57 6.04
C PRO A 278 26.92 -11.31 4.70
N ALA A 279 26.04 -12.31 4.58
CA ALA A 279 25.86 -12.98 3.31
C ALA A 279 25.50 -11.90 2.26
N PRO A 280 26.20 -11.85 1.11
CA PRO A 280 25.87 -10.87 0.08
C PRO A 280 24.40 -11.02 -0.28
N PHE A 281 23.74 -9.91 -0.61
CA PHE A 281 22.37 -9.95 -1.07
C PHE A 281 22.31 -10.80 -2.35
N VAL A 282 21.85 -12.04 -2.21
CA VAL A 282 21.52 -12.91 -3.34
C VAL A 282 20.04 -12.72 -3.61
N GLN A 283 19.74 -12.08 -4.74
CA GLN A 283 18.40 -12.00 -5.26
C GLN A 283 17.92 -13.44 -5.53
N GLY A 284 16.88 -13.88 -4.81
CA GLY A 284 16.30 -15.19 -5.06
C GLY A 284 15.61 -15.23 -6.43
N ASP A 285 15.44 -16.43 -6.99
CA ASP A 285 14.74 -16.64 -8.27
C ASP A 285 13.23 -16.27 -8.23
N ALA A 286 12.72 -15.89 -7.05
CA ALA A 286 11.34 -15.44 -6.84
C ALA A 286 11.32 -13.97 -6.38
N PRO A 287 10.36 -13.15 -6.87
CA PRO A 287 10.17 -11.80 -6.36
C PRO A 287 9.76 -11.85 -4.89
N GLU A 288 10.54 -11.19 -4.03
CA GLU A 288 10.28 -11.02 -2.60
C GLU A 288 9.67 -9.64 -2.30
N PRO A 289 8.94 -9.47 -1.18
CA PRO A 289 8.36 -8.21 -0.75
C PRO A 289 9.38 -7.06 -0.77
N LEU A 290 8.98 -5.82 -1.14
CA LEU A 290 9.94 -4.70 -1.15
C LEU A 290 10.51 -4.44 0.24
N GLU A 291 9.70 -4.55 1.29
CA GLU A 291 10.15 -4.42 2.67
C GLU A 291 11.08 -5.56 3.09
N GLU A 292 10.81 -6.82 2.72
CA GLU A 292 11.71 -7.95 2.98
C GLU A 292 13.00 -7.88 2.15
N THR A 293 12.92 -7.39 0.91
CA THR A 293 14.07 -7.16 0.03
C THR A 293 14.92 -6.01 0.56
N LEU A 294 14.30 -4.93 1.07
CA LEU A 294 14.97 -3.82 1.72
C LEU A 294 15.57 -4.26 3.06
N ALA A 295 14.87 -5.05 3.86
CA ALA A 295 15.38 -5.65 5.09
C ALA A 295 16.53 -6.62 4.81
N ARG A 296 16.50 -7.40 3.72
CA ARG A 296 17.61 -8.26 3.27
C ARG A 296 18.77 -7.48 2.65
N LYS A 297 18.50 -6.36 1.99
CA LYS A 297 19.54 -5.43 1.50
C LYS A 297 20.19 -4.68 2.67
N GLU A 298 19.43 -4.32 3.69
CA GLU A 298 19.90 -3.76 4.95
C GLU A 298 20.70 -4.84 5.72
N LYS A 299 20.22 -6.09 5.77
CA LYS A 299 20.95 -7.27 6.28
C LYS A 299 22.28 -7.53 5.58
N ALA A 300 22.34 -7.26 4.27
CA ALA A 300 23.55 -7.38 3.47
C ALA A 300 24.42 -6.11 3.51
N ALA A 301 23.94 -5.03 4.13
CA ALA A 301 24.71 -3.81 4.28
C ALA A 301 25.68 -3.96 5.44
N VAL A 302 26.97 -3.77 5.14
CA VAL A 302 28.07 -3.83 6.11
C VAL A 302 27.81 -2.91 7.31
N ASP A 303 27.14 -1.78 7.11
CA ASP A 303 26.87 -0.80 8.16
C ASP A 303 25.79 -1.25 9.16
N HIS A 304 24.82 -2.07 8.74
CA HIS A 304 23.81 -2.65 9.63
C HIS A 304 24.44 -3.74 10.52
N HIS A 305 25.27 -4.62 9.96
CA HIS A 305 26.01 -5.62 10.74
C HIS A 305 26.97 -4.98 11.75
N ARG A 306 27.64 -3.89 11.36
CA ARG A 306 28.48 -3.11 12.29
C ARG A 306 27.68 -2.54 13.45
N LEU A 307 26.48 -2.02 13.19
CA LEU A 307 25.61 -1.47 14.22
C LEU A 307 25.14 -2.56 15.20
N LEU A 308 24.75 -3.73 14.71
CA LEU A 308 24.38 -4.87 15.54
C LEU A 308 25.56 -5.44 16.34
N ALA A 309 26.76 -5.52 15.75
CA ALA A 309 27.96 -5.94 16.46
C ALA A 309 28.35 -4.96 17.57
N ALA A 310 28.23 -3.64 17.32
CA ALA A 310 28.41 -2.63 18.34
C ALA A 310 27.40 -2.80 19.48
N LEU A 311 26.12 -3.03 19.15
CA LEU A 311 25.05 -3.25 20.11
C LEU A 311 25.31 -4.49 20.96
N ASN A 312 25.69 -5.61 20.34
CA ASN A 312 26.03 -6.86 21.03
C ASN A 312 27.14 -6.65 22.08
N ARG A 313 28.23 -5.97 21.70
CA ARG A 313 29.33 -5.66 22.62
C ARG A 313 28.88 -4.76 23.78
N ALA A 314 28.09 -3.72 23.48
CA ALA A 314 27.58 -2.80 24.49
C ALA A 314 26.65 -3.51 25.49
N LEU A 315 25.75 -4.37 24.99
CA LEU A 315 24.86 -5.19 25.82
C LEU A 315 25.66 -6.13 26.73
N GLY A 316 26.67 -6.82 26.18
CA GLY A 316 27.55 -7.70 26.96
C GLY A 316 28.34 -6.95 28.04
N ALA A 317 28.92 -5.80 27.70
CA ALA A 317 29.65 -4.96 28.65
C ALA A 317 28.77 -4.40 29.78
N ALA A 318 27.50 -4.11 29.49
CA ALA A 318 26.52 -3.66 30.46
C ALA A 318 25.84 -4.80 31.26
N GLY A 319 26.30 -6.05 31.10
CA GLY A 319 25.81 -7.19 31.87
C GLY A 319 24.45 -7.74 31.43
N TRP A 320 24.00 -7.41 30.22
CA TRP A 320 22.75 -7.96 29.67
C TRP A 320 22.92 -9.45 29.36
N SER A 321 21.81 -10.20 29.43
CA SER A 321 21.81 -11.66 29.25
C SER A 321 20.90 -12.10 28.11
N ILE A 322 21.14 -13.30 27.57
CA ILE A 322 20.34 -13.91 26.49
C ILE A 322 20.31 -12.96 25.27
N ILE A 323 21.50 -12.52 24.86
CA ILE A 323 21.69 -11.70 23.66
C ILE A 323 21.70 -12.67 22.47
N GLU A 324 20.59 -12.71 21.75
CA GLU A 324 20.39 -13.69 20.68
C GLU A 324 19.80 -13.01 19.44
N GLU A 325 20.12 -13.58 18.27
CA GLU A 325 19.44 -13.25 17.03
C GLU A 325 17.97 -13.70 17.10
N MET A 326 17.08 -12.80 16.69
CA MET A 326 15.66 -13.11 16.61
C MET A 326 15.38 -14.14 15.50
N PRO A 327 14.51 -15.14 15.73
CA PRO A 327 14.19 -16.14 14.73
C PRO A 327 13.60 -15.53 13.45
N GLY A 328 14.31 -15.65 12.33
CA GLY A 328 13.86 -15.11 11.03
C GLY A 328 14.05 -13.60 10.84
N ALA A 329 14.40 -12.87 11.90
CA ALA A 329 14.76 -11.45 11.87
C ALA A 329 16.29 -11.27 11.87
N VAL A 330 16.75 -10.03 11.67
CA VAL A 330 18.18 -9.69 11.60
C VAL A 330 18.68 -9.14 12.93
N ASP A 331 17.75 -8.77 13.79
CA ASP A 331 18.03 -7.98 14.98
C ASP A 331 18.11 -8.85 16.24
N LEU A 332 18.30 -8.17 17.38
CA LEU A 332 18.60 -8.79 18.66
C LEU A 332 17.42 -8.69 19.62
N TRP A 333 17.29 -9.67 20.49
CA TRP A 333 16.68 -9.46 21.79
C TRP A 333 17.70 -9.67 22.90
N ALA A 334 17.46 -9.07 24.07
CA ALA A 334 18.25 -9.31 25.27
C ALA A 334 17.41 -9.06 26.52
N ARG A 335 17.81 -9.64 27.66
CA ARG A 335 17.20 -9.40 28.96
C ARG A 335 18.00 -8.37 29.75
N ARG A 336 17.31 -7.34 30.22
CA ARG A 336 17.94 -6.24 30.96
C ARG A 336 18.34 -6.68 32.38
N PRO A 337 19.51 -6.24 32.90
CA PRO A 337 19.99 -6.66 34.22
C PRO A 337 19.07 -6.23 35.37
N ALA A 338 18.37 -5.10 35.21
CA ALA A 338 17.61 -4.47 36.28
C ALA A 338 16.42 -5.31 36.78
N ASP A 339 15.73 -6.00 35.87
CA ASP A 339 14.52 -6.76 36.20
C ASP A 339 14.27 -7.97 35.28
N THR A 340 15.26 -8.34 34.46
CA THR A 340 15.22 -9.46 33.51
C THR A 340 14.16 -9.37 32.40
N ARG A 341 13.46 -8.23 32.26
CA ARG A 341 12.52 -8.04 31.14
C ARG A 341 13.27 -8.08 29.82
N ARG A 342 12.66 -8.73 28.84
CA ARG A 342 13.21 -8.82 27.49
C ARG A 342 12.93 -7.52 26.74
N VAL A 343 13.95 -7.08 26.03
CA VAL A 343 13.91 -5.94 25.12
C VAL A 343 14.17 -6.47 23.72
N ILE A 344 13.28 -6.12 22.80
CA ILE A 344 13.40 -6.40 21.37
C ILE A 344 14.02 -5.15 20.72
N PHE A 345 15.15 -5.35 20.05
CA PHE A 345 15.86 -4.30 19.32
C PHE A 345 15.59 -4.42 17.83
N GLU A 346 15.43 -3.29 17.14
CA GLU A 346 15.42 -3.21 15.67
C GLU A 346 16.42 -2.12 15.25
N ALA A 347 17.39 -2.47 14.42
CA ALA A 347 18.49 -1.60 14.02
C ALA A 347 18.27 -1.03 12.60
N LYS A 348 18.20 0.30 12.49
CA LYS A 348 18.03 1.01 11.21
C LYS A 348 19.19 1.93 10.87
N THR A 349 19.62 1.86 9.62
CA THR A 349 20.58 2.84 9.08
C THR A 349 19.84 4.05 8.50
N LEU A 350 20.06 5.22 9.10
CA LEU A 350 19.52 6.50 8.67
C LEU A 350 20.52 7.23 7.76
N ILE A 351 19.99 7.78 6.68
CA ILE A 351 20.70 8.56 5.67
C ILE A 351 19.81 9.73 5.28
N GLY A 352 20.16 10.94 5.73
CA GLY A 352 19.67 12.27 5.29
C GLY A 352 18.15 12.49 5.16
N LYS A 353 17.48 11.77 4.26
CA LYS A 353 16.05 11.91 3.91
C LYS A 353 15.20 10.67 4.22
N ASN A 354 15.78 9.57 4.71
CA ASN A 354 15.05 8.31 4.92
C ASN A 354 14.45 8.13 6.34
N GLU A 355 14.68 9.07 7.27
CA GLU A 355 14.25 8.96 8.69
C GLU A 355 12.78 8.54 8.83
N VAL A 356 11.87 9.22 8.13
CA VAL A 356 10.43 8.95 8.22
C VAL A 356 10.09 7.54 7.74
N HIS A 357 10.75 7.06 6.70
CA HIS A 357 10.53 5.72 6.18
C HIS A 357 11.06 4.67 7.15
N GLN A 358 12.31 4.82 7.59
CA GLN A 358 12.97 3.85 8.47
C GLN A 358 12.29 3.74 9.83
N THR A 359 11.89 4.86 10.42
CA THR A 359 11.19 4.85 11.70
C THR A 359 9.76 4.29 11.62
N ARG A 360 9.08 4.41 10.47
CA ARG A 360 7.79 3.74 10.24
C ARG A 360 7.95 2.24 10.08
N SER A 361 8.92 1.82 9.27
CA SER A 361 9.24 0.40 9.06
C SER A 361 9.64 -0.27 10.38
N ALA A 362 10.54 0.36 11.15
CA ALA A 362 10.96 -0.16 12.44
C ALA A 362 9.81 -0.28 13.45
N LEU A 363 8.89 0.69 13.49
CA LEU A 363 7.72 0.60 14.36
C LEU A 363 6.84 -0.61 13.99
N SER A 364 6.60 -0.86 12.70
CA SER A 364 5.86 -2.04 12.25
C SER A 364 6.56 -3.33 12.67
N GLN A 365 7.86 -3.44 12.36
CA GLN A 365 8.66 -4.63 12.67
C GLN A 365 8.69 -4.92 14.17
N LEU A 366 8.94 -3.91 15.01
CA LEU A 366 8.97 -4.08 16.47
C LEU A 366 7.62 -4.58 17.01
N LEU A 367 6.51 -4.06 16.50
CA LEU A 367 5.17 -4.50 16.92
C LEU A 367 4.86 -5.92 16.43
N GLU A 368 5.24 -6.25 15.19
CA GLU A 368 5.09 -7.59 14.62
C GLU A 368 5.95 -8.61 15.34
N TYR A 369 7.21 -8.30 15.61
CA TYR A 369 8.12 -9.15 16.36
C TYR A 369 7.58 -9.45 17.75
N ARG A 370 7.07 -8.44 18.45
CA ARG A 370 6.42 -8.66 19.75
C ARG A 370 5.18 -9.54 19.63
N HIS A 371 4.38 -9.35 18.57
CA HIS A 371 3.15 -10.10 18.38
C HIS A 371 3.38 -11.57 17.99
N PHE A 372 4.30 -11.85 17.06
CA PHE A 372 4.52 -13.18 16.49
C PHE A 372 5.62 -13.99 17.18
N HIS A 373 6.58 -13.33 17.83
CA HIS A 373 7.79 -13.97 18.38
C HIS A 373 8.09 -13.56 19.83
N GLY A 374 7.45 -12.50 20.32
CA GLY A 374 7.66 -11.94 21.64
C GLY A 374 6.54 -12.29 22.63
N GLU A 375 6.57 -11.59 23.75
CA GLU A 375 5.53 -11.60 24.79
C GLU A 375 4.93 -10.18 24.90
N PRO A 376 3.67 -10.04 25.37
CA PRO A 376 3.01 -8.73 25.48
C PRO A 376 3.80 -7.69 26.30
N ASP A 377 4.55 -8.15 27.30
CA ASP A 377 5.33 -7.31 28.21
C ASP A 377 6.75 -7.00 27.71
N ASP A 378 7.13 -7.51 26.53
CA ASP A 378 8.41 -7.17 25.92
C ASP A 378 8.49 -5.68 25.63
N LEU A 379 9.63 -5.12 26.00
CA LEU A 379 9.97 -3.74 25.74
C LEU A 379 10.54 -3.59 24.34
N LEU A 380 10.31 -2.44 23.71
CA LEU A 380 10.69 -2.20 22.32
C LEU A 380 11.74 -1.10 22.22
N CYS A 381 12.78 -1.32 21.42
CA CYS A 381 13.83 -0.35 21.19
C CYS A 381 14.22 -0.27 19.71
N LEU A 382 14.14 0.93 19.15
CA LEU A 382 14.74 1.26 17.87
C LEU A 382 16.19 1.71 18.09
N VAL A 383 17.13 1.11 17.35
CA VAL A 383 18.55 1.46 17.34
C VAL A 383 18.89 2.12 16.01
N THR A 384 19.54 3.28 16.02
CA THR A 384 19.90 4.02 14.80
C THR A 384 21.37 4.43 14.79
N ASN A 385 21.96 4.61 13.62
CA ASN A 385 23.32 5.16 13.45
C ASN A 385 23.37 6.69 13.34
N ALA A 386 22.23 7.36 13.49
CA ALA A 386 22.12 8.81 13.40
C ALA A 386 20.94 9.29 14.26
N PRO A 387 20.92 10.56 14.69
CA PRO A 387 19.82 11.09 15.50
C PRO A 387 18.50 11.08 14.71
N VAL A 388 17.41 10.78 15.43
CA VAL A 388 16.04 11.02 14.96
C VAL A 388 15.57 12.40 15.42
N SER A 389 14.65 13.01 14.69
CA SER A 389 14.05 14.28 15.11
C SER A 389 13.26 14.16 16.41
N ASP A 390 13.22 15.22 17.23
CA ASP A 390 12.46 15.24 18.49
C ASP A 390 10.97 14.92 18.31
N THR A 391 10.41 15.30 17.16
CA THR A 391 9.02 14.97 16.82
C THR A 391 8.86 13.47 16.58
N ARG A 392 9.84 12.82 15.97
CA ARG A 392 9.82 11.38 15.73
C ARG A 392 10.07 10.59 17.00
N GLU A 393 11.04 10.99 17.82
CA GLU A 393 11.28 10.39 19.14
C GLU A 393 10.00 10.44 19.98
N ARG A 394 9.35 11.60 20.10
CA ARG A 394 8.13 11.75 20.91
C ARG A 394 7.00 10.84 20.42
N PHE A 395 6.88 10.66 19.11
CA PHE A 395 5.92 9.75 18.52
C PHE A 395 6.25 8.28 18.85
N LEU A 396 7.49 7.85 18.64
CA LEU A 396 7.91 6.47 18.94
C LEU A 396 7.73 6.16 20.43
N ARG A 397 8.12 7.10 21.30
CA ARG A 397 7.92 7.00 22.74
C ARG A 397 6.45 6.89 23.14
N SER A 398 5.53 7.61 22.47
CA SER A 398 4.10 7.48 22.76
C SER A 398 3.53 6.11 22.39
N GLN A 399 4.24 5.35 21.54
CA GLN A 399 3.93 3.96 21.21
C GLN A 399 4.69 2.95 22.10
N GLY A 400 5.42 3.43 23.11
CA GLY A 400 6.23 2.58 23.98
C GLY A 400 7.54 2.08 23.36
N VAL A 401 8.04 2.75 22.32
CA VAL A 401 9.32 2.42 21.66
C VAL A 401 10.41 3.38 22.13
N ALA A 402 11.42 2.85 22.81
CA ALA A 402 12.64 3.59 23.15
C ALA A 402 13.52 3.79 21.91
N VAL A 403 14.33 4.85 21.88
CA VAL A 403 15.28 5.10 20.79
C VAL A 403 16.70 5.19 21.32
N LEU A 404 17.61 4.43 20.71
CA LEU A 404 19.03 4.40 21.02
C LEU A 404 19.83 4.80 19.78
N MET A 405 20.70 5.81 19.89
CA MET A 405 21.50 6.28 18.78
C MET A 405 22.96 5.87 18.96
N TYR A 406 23.60 5.34 17.92
CA TYR A 406 25.03 5.03 17.89
C TYR A 406 25.75 6.11 17.08
N ASP A 407 26.67 6.83 17.73
CA ASP A 407 27.41 7.94 17.11
C ASP A 407 28.67 7.50 16.35
N GLY A 408 28.93 6.19 16.33
CA GLY A 408 30.16 5.59 15.80
C GLY A 408 31.12 5.10 16.89
N THR A 409 30.95 5.57 18.12
CA THR A 409 31.79 5.26 19.28
C THR A 409 31.01 4.72 20.47
N ALA A 410 29.87 5.32 20.79
CA ALA A 410 29.04 4.99 21.94
C ALA A 410 27.56 5.03 21.57
N PHE A 411 26.75 4.41 22.41
CA PHE A 411 25.30 4.55 22.34
C PHE A 411 24.84 5.71 23.21
N GLU A 412 23.85 6.46 22.74
CA GLU A 412 23.22 7.57 23.46
C GLU A 412 21.70 7.35 23.48
N ALA A 413 21.10 7.37 24.66
CA ALA A 413 19.66 7.27 24.83
C ALA A 413 18.96 8.54 24.32
N ALA A 414 18.05 8.38 23.35
CA ALA A 414 17.23 9.47 22.84
C ALA A 414 15.91 9.51 23.61
N GLY A 415 15.82 10.46 24.54
CA GLY A 415 14.61 10.73 25.32
C GLY A 415 14.48 9.93 26.61
N PRO A 416 13.45 10.25 27.43
CA PRO A 416 13.34 9.75 28.80
C PRO A 416 13.05 8.25 28.88
N LEU A 417 12.30 7.69 27.92
CA LEU A 417 12.00 6.26 27.90
C LEU A 417 13.27 5.43 27.63
N ALA A 418 14.14 5.91 26.74
CA ALA A 418 15.42 5.26 26.50
C ALA A 418 16.35 5.36 27.70
N LEU A 419 16.41 6.52 28.38
CA LEU A 419 17.18 6.67 29.61
C LEU A 419 16.72 5.71 30.71
N GLU A 420 15.41 5.56 30.89
CA GLU A 420 14.83 4.61 31.84
C GLU A 420 15.12 3.16 31.47
N MET A 421 14.93 2.79 30.20
CA MET A 421 14.98 1.39 29.77
C MET A 421 16.40 0.86 29.58
N ILE A 422 17.29 1.71 29.06
CA ILE A 422 18.58 1.31 28.48
C ILE A 422 19.69 2.34 28.76
N GLY A 423 19.49 3.26 29.73
CA GLY A 423 20.48 4.29 30.09
C GLY A 423 21.83 3.73 30.55
N THR A 424 21.90 2.45 30.97
CA THR A 424 23.16 1.76 31.27
C THR A 424 24.06 1.59 30.03
N LEU A 425 23.48 1.60 28.83
CA LEU A 425 24.21 1.56 27.57
C LEU A 425 24.72 2.94 27.15
N SER A 426 24.28 4.02 27.82
CA SER A 426 24.57 5.42 27.46
C SER A 426 25.85 6.01 28.07
N GLN A 427 26.78 5.17 28.54
CA GLN A 427 28.02 5.64 29.16
C GLN A 427 29.15 5.69 28.13
N ARG A 428 29.70 6.88 27.90
CA ARG A 428 31.03 7.01 27.28
C ARG A 428 32.04 6.43 28.26
N GLN A 429 32.80 5.42 27.83
CA GLN A 429 34.07 5.10 28.49
C GLN A 429 35.08 6.20 28.22
#